data_AF-A0A353MEU3-F1
#
_entry.id   AF-A0A353MEU3-F1
#
_cell.length_a   1.000
_cell.length_b   1.000
_cell.length_c   1.000
_cell.angle_alpha   90.00
_cell.angle_beta   90.00
_cell.angle_gamma   90.00
#
_symmetry.space_group_name_H-M   'P 1'
#
loop_
_entity.id
_entity.type
_entity.pdbx_description
1 polymer ?
#
loop_
_entity_poly.entity_id
_entity_poly.type
_entity_poly.pdbx_seq_one_letter_code
_entity_poly.pdbx_strand_id
1 'polypeptide(L)'
;MNWYHLTVDGDQAAGKVQQYKEAFEKAFAAARGPRTMALFQRERDGGGVDLYFTPEAGRHAAQLLEEWGCTPCESPSLMGLQLLVGHNEITYYMT
;
A
#
# COMPACT_ATOMS: atom_id res chain seq x y z
N MET A 1 5.69 14.87 1.16
CA MET A 1 6.27 13.61 0.64
C MET A 1 5.13 12.86 -0.03
N ASN A 2 5.37 12.28 -1.20
CA ASN A 2 4.30 11.68 -1.99
C ASN A 2 4.00 10.26 -1.49
N TRP A 3 2.73 9.89 -1.55
CA TRP A 3 2.31 8.50 -1.44
C TRP A 3 2.64 7.76 -2.73
N TYR A 4 2.49 6.44 -2.73
CA TYR A 4 2.63 5.63 -3.94
C TYR A 4 1.35 4.86 -4.21
N HIS A 5 1.00 4.74 -5.49
CA HIS A 5 -0.21 4.09 -5.95
C HIS A 5 0.12 3.01 -6.98
N LEU A 6 -0.56 1.88 -6.86
CA LEU A 6 -0.52 0.79 -7.82
C LEU A 6 -1.95 0.34 -8.13
N THR A 7 -2.27 0.31 -9.42
CA THR A 7 -3.52 -0.23 -9.91
C THR A 7 -3.37 -1.71 -10.23
N VAL A 8 -4.28 -2.54 -9.73
CA VAL A 8 -4.38 -3.97 -10.06
C VAL A 8 -5.75 -4.23 -10.68
N ASP A 9 -5.75 -4.62 -11.96
CA ASP A 9 -6.98 -4.85 -12.72
C ASP A 9 -7.45 -6.31 -12.69
N GLY A 10 -8.79 -6.48 -12.75
CA GLY A 10 -9.47 -7.69 -13.21
C GLY A 10 -9.52 -8.89 -12.26
N ASP A 11 -9.91 -10.03 -12.85
CA ASP A 11 -10.22 -11.33 -12.21
C ASP A 11 -9.11 -11.87 -11.28
N GLN A 12 -7.86 -11.47 -11.51
CA GLN A 12 -6.68 -11.94 -10.77
C GLN A 12 -6.24 -10.99 -9.64
N ALA A 13 -7.03 -9.95 -9.34
CA ALA A 13 -6.71 -8.95 -8.33
C ALA A 13 -6.42 -9.58 -6.96
N ALA A 14 -7.26 -10.50 -6.50
CA ALA A 14 -7.10 -11.13 -5.19
C ALA A 14 -5.75 -11.86 -5.03
N GLY A 15 -5.34 -12.63 -6.04
CA GLY A 15 -4.07 -13.37 -6.02
C GLY A 15 -2.86 -12.45 -6.04
N LYS A 16 -2.89 -11.39 -6.85
CA LYS A 16 -1.81 -10.39 -6.90
C LYS A 16 -1.73 -9.56 -5.61
N VAL A 17 -2.85 -9.13 -5.07
CA VAL A 17 -2.89 -8.39 -3.79
C VAL A 17 -2.28 -9.22 -2.68
N GLN A 18 -2.60 -10.52 -2.60
CA GLN A 18 -2.00 -11.39 -1.59
C GLN A 18 -0.47 -11.48 -1.74
N GLN A 19 0.05 -11.60 -2.97
CA GLN A 19 1.50 -11.60 -3.22
C GLN A 19 2.16 -10.27 -2.81
N TYR A 20 1.57 -9.14 -3.16
CA TYR A 20 2.09 -7.82 -2.78
C TYR A 20 2.04 -7.61 -1.27
N LYS A 21 0.95 -8.03 -0.62
CA LYS A 21 0.80 -7.99 0.83
C LYS A 21 1.91 -8.78 1.54
N GLU A 22 2.15 -10.02 1.14
CA GLU A 22 3.19 -10.86 1.76
C GLU A 22 4.60 -10.30 1.56
N ALA A 23 4.91 -9.80 0.36
CA ALA A 23 6.19 -9.16 0.09
C ALA A 23 6.37 -7.87 0.90
N PHE A 24 5.33 -7.06 1.01
CA PHE A 24 5.34 -5.83 1.79
C PHE A 24 5.42 -6.08 3.30
N GLU A 25 4.75 -7.13 3.82
CA GLU A 25 4.87 -7.57 5.22
C GLU A 25 6.33 -7.90 5.60
N LYS A 26 7.05 -8.57 4.70
CA LYS A 26 8.47 -8.87 4.91
C LYS A 26 9.32 -7.59 4.97
N ALA A 27 9.08 -6.64 4.07
CA ALA A 27 9.76 -5.34 4.09
C ALA A 27 9.44 -4.54 5.35
N PHE A 28 8.16 -4.50 5.76
CA PHE A 28 7.71 -3.86 6.99
C PHE A 28 8.38 -4.47 8.23
N ALA A 29 8.44 -5.80 8.32
CA ALA A 29 9.10 -6.50 9.42
C ALA A 29 10.62 -6.24 9.43
N ALA A 30 11.28 -6.26 8.27
CA ALA A 30 12.71 -5.95 8.15
C ALA A 30 13.04 -4.52 8.59
N ALA A 31 12.11 -3.58 8.35
CA ALA A 31 12.20 -2.20 8.83
C ALA A 31 11.84 -2.02 10.32
N ARG A 32 11.61 -3.11 11.06
CA ARG A 32 11.14 -3.14 12.47
C ARG A 32 9.76 -2.51 12.66
N GLY A 33 8.92 -2.55 11.64
CA GLY A 33 7.54 -2.06 11.65
C GLY A 33 7.42 -0.57 12.00
N PRO A 34 7.89 0.36 11.15
CA PRO A 34 7.73 1.80 11.39
C PRO A 34 6.25 2.18 11.53
N ARG A 35 5.94 3.07 12.49
CA ARG A 35 4.55 3.52 12.74
C ARG A 35 3.88 4.21 11.55
N THR A 36 4.67 4.81 10.66
CA THR A 36 4.24 5.57 9.49
C THR A 36 4.33 4.77 8.18
N MET A 37 4.71 3.49 8.22
CA MET A 37 4.76 2.61 7.06
C MET A 37 3.49 1.76 6.98
N ALA A 38 2.75 1.86 5.87
CA ALA A 38 1.59 1.00 5.63
C ALA A 38 1.30 0.77 4.15
N LEU A 39 0.53 -0.29 3.92
CA LEU A 39 -0.14 -0.65 2.68
C LEU A 39 -1.65 -0.68 2.92
N PHE A 40 -2.36 0.03 2.07
CA PHE A 40 -3.82 0.06 2.03
C PHE A 40 -4.35 -0.44 0.70
N GLN A 41 -5.58 -0.94 0.71
CA GLN A 41 -6.33 -1.22 -0.51
C GLN A 41 -7.62 -0.42 -0.58
N ARG A 42 -8.09 -0.21 -1.79
CA ARG A 42 -9.44 0.27 -2.10
C ARG A 42 -10.00 -0.53 -3.27
N GLU A 43 -11.18 -1.08 -3.10
CA GLU A 43 -11.89 -1.74 -4.19
C GLU A 43 -12.36 -0.70 -5.22
N ARG A 44 -12.29 -1.08 -6.50
CA ARG A 44 -12.79 -0.27 -7.61
C ARG A 44 -14.04 -0.91 -8.21
N ASP A 45 -14.93 -0.07 -8.69
CA ASP A 45 -16.07 -0.49 -9.49
C ASP A 45 -15.57 -1.24 -10.74
N GLY A 46 -16.01 -2.49 -10.92
CA GLY A 46 -15.54 -3.37 -12.00
C GLY A 46 -14.55 -4.47 -11.58
N GLY A 47 -14.32 -4.66 -10.28
CA GLY A 47 -13.59 -5.83 -9.75
C GLY A 47 -12.06 -5.68 -9.69
N GLY A 48 -11.55 -4.48 -9.95
CA GLY A 48 -10.15 -4.13 -9.71
C GLY A 48 -9.93 -3.59 -8.30
N VAL A 49 -8.67 -3.40 -7.94
CA VAL A 49 -8.25 -2.82 -6.65
C VAL A 49 -7.13 -1.83 -6.87
N ASP A 50 -7.15 -0.76 -6.08
CA ASP A 50 -6.03 0.16 -5.96
C ASP A 50 -5.29 -0.12 -4.66
N LEU A 51 -3.97 -0.14 -4.74
CA LEU A 51 -3.08 -0.23 -3.59
C LEU A 51 -2.41 1.11 -3.35
N TYR A 52 -2.37 1.53 -2.09
CA TYR A 52 -1.75 2.78 -1.66
C TYR A 52 -0.69 2.49 -0.61
N PHE A 53 0.49 3.06 -0.80
CA PHE A 53 1.63 2.92 0.11
C PHE A 53 1.98 4.28 0.69
N THR A 54 2.20 4.32 2.01
CA THR A 54 2.57 5.57 2.67
C THR A 54 3.96 6.05 2.25
N PRO A 55 4.29 7.33 2.42
CA PRO A 55 5.59 7.86 2.00
C PRO A 55 6.80 7.15 2.64
N GLU A 56 6.66 6.64 3.87
CA GLU A 56 7.72 5.89 4.56
C GLU A 56 8.09 4.59 3.82
N ALA A 57 7.17 4.02 3.04
CA ALA A 57 7.45 2.87 2.18
C ALA A 57 8.54 3.18 1.15
N GLY A 58 8.64 4.43 0.67
CA GLY A 58 9.71 4.87 -0.23
C GLY A 58 11.11 4.80 0.40
N ARG A 59 11.22 4.68 1.72
CA ARG A 59 12.52 4.57 2.42
C ARG A 59 12.91 3.12 2.72
N HIS A 60 11.93 2.26 2.93
CA HIS A 60 12.15 0.88 3.37
C HIS A 60 11.81 -0.18 2.31
N ALA A 61 11.02 0.17 1.30
CA ALA A 61 10.51 -0.72 0.26
C ALA A 61 10.67 -0.12 -1.15
N ALA A 62 11.59 0.84 -1.34
CA ALA A 62 11.80 1.53 -2.61
C ALA A 62 11.93 0.59 -3.81
N GLN A 63 12.74 -0.48 -3.65
CA GLN A 63 12.95 -1.47 -4.69
C GLN A 63 11.65 -2.21 -5.08
N LEU A 64 10.82 -2.59 -4.09
CA LEU A 64 9.53 -3.23 -4.37
C LEU A 64 8.59 -2.28 -5.11
N LEU A 65 8.54 -1.01 -4.70
CA LEU A 65 7.70 0.00 -5.34
C LEU A 65 8.11 0.24 -6.81
N GLU A 66 9.41 0.25 -7.09
CA GLU A 66 9.94 0.35 -8.45
C GLU A 66 9.63 -0.91 -9.27
N GLU A 67 9.89 -2.10 -8.73
CA GLU A 67 9.63 -3.38 -9.40
C GLU A 67 8.15 -3.57 -9.76
N TRP A 68 7.24 -3.08 -8.91
CA TRP A 68 5.80 -3.15 -9.15
C TRP A 68 5.27 -2.03 -10.06
N GLY A 69 6.11 -1.04 -10.39
CA GLY A 69 5.69 0.10 -11.20
C GLY A 69 4.73 1.05 -10.47
N CYS A 70 4.89 1.20 -9.16
CA CYS A 70 4.11 2.13 -8.37
C CYS A 70 4.39 3.57 -8.81
N THR A 71 3.35 4.40 -8.88
CA THR A 71 3.48 5.81 -9.27
C THR A 71 3.27 6.74 -8.07
N PRO A 72 4.00 7.87 -7.97
CA PRO A 72 3.75 8.85 -6.92
C PRO A 72 2.34 9.44 -7.02
N CYS A 73 1.66 9.59 -5.88
CA CYS A 73 0.33 10.17 -5.79
C CYS A 73 0.15 11.06 -4.55
N GLU A 74 -0.96 11.79 -4.51
CA GLU A 74 -1.43 12.46 -3.29
C GLU A 74 -1.96 11.44 -2.27
N SER A 75 -2.12 11.86 -1.02
CA SER A 75 -2.72 11.02 0.01
C SER A 75 -4.15 10.62 -0.40
N PRO A 76 -4.51 9.33 -0.34
CA PRO A 76 -5.87 8.91 -0.62
C PRO A 76 -6.83 9.41 0.47
N SER A 77 -8.10 9.59 0.12
CA SER A 77 -9.18 9.72 1.10
C SER A 77 -9.29 8.43 1.92
N LEU A 78 -9.56 8.57 3.23
CA LEU A 78 -9.81 7.45 4.14
C LEU A 78 -11.10 6.68 3.79
N MET A 79 -12.03 7.30 3.05
CA MET A 79 -13.30 6.67 2.71
C MET A 79 -13.09 5.48 1.76
N GLY A 80 -13.51 4.29 2.20
CA GLY A 80 -13.37 3.04 1.44
C GLY A 80 -11.94 2.47 1.42
N LEU A 81 -11.04 3.02 2.26
CA LEU A 81 -9.66 2.57 2.36
C LEU A 81 -9.54 1.50 3.46
N GLN A 82 -8.98 0.35 3.13
CA GLN A 82 -8.76 -0.77 4.04
C GLN A 82 -7.27 -0.95 4.30
N LEU A 83 -6.88 -1.02 5.58
CA LEU A 83 -5.50 -1.33 5.96
C LEU A 83 -5.20 -2.81 5.71
N LEU A 84 -4.15 -3.10 4.93
CA LEU A 84 -3.65 -4.45 4.70
C LEU A 84 -2.42 -4.78 5.54
N VAL A 85 -1.49 -3.82 5.66
CA VAL A 85 -0.24 -3.96 6.42
C VAL A 85 0.08 -2.63 7.08
N GLY A 86 0.45 -2.64 8.36
CA GLY A 86 0.83 -1.46 9.13
C GLY A 86 0.25 -1.51 10.53
N HIS A 87 0.53 -0.48 11.32
CA HIS A 87 -0.08 -0.32 12.65
C HIS A 87 -1.47 0.30 12.52
N ASN A 88 -2.46 -0.17 13.29
CA ASN A 88 -3.83 0.36 13.26
C ASN A 88 -3.90 1.87 13.51
N GLU A 89 -2.98 2.38 14.35
CA GLU A 89 -2.87 3.80 14.71
C GLU A 89 -2.45 4.69 13.54
N ILE A 90 -1.97 4.12 12.42
CA ILE A 90 -1.45 4.91 11.30
C ILE A 90 -2.51 5.86 10.73
N THR A 91 -3.78 5.47 10.81
CA THR A 91 -4.93 6.28 10.35
C THR A 91 -5.04 7.62 11.08
N TYR A 92 -4.51 7.73 12.31
CA TYR A 92 -4.46 9.00 13.05
C TYR A 92 -3.45 9.99 12.45
N TYR A 93 -2.43 9.50 11.76
CA TYR A 93 -1.38 10.30 11.12
C TYR A 93 -1.71 10.67 9.66
N MET A 94 -2.89 10.30 9.18
CA MET A 94 -3.39 10.62 7.83
C MET A 94 -4.30 11.86 7.80
N THR A 95 -4.28 12.66 8.89
CA THR A 95 -5.07 13.89 9.05
C THR A 95 -4.41 15.12 8.45
#